data_AF-A0A285IWV1-F1
#
_entry.id   AF-A0A285IWV1-F1
#
_cell.length_a   1.000
_cell.length_b   1.000
_cell.length_c   1.000
_cell.angle_alpha   90.00
_cell.angle_beta   90.00
_cell.angle_gamma   90.00
#
_symmetry.space_group_name_H-M   'P 1'
#
loop_
_entity.id
_entity.type
_entity.pdbx_description
1 polymer ?
#
loop_
_entity_poly.entity_id
_entity_poly.type
_entity_poly.pdbx_seq_one_letter_code
_entity_poly.pdbx_strand_id
1 'polypeptide(L)'
;MAVRDGFTAHASIGEDLQRQNLLLSAYEDVRRTAATGAALTSEVTARWNGMLRGLPPAAFRQGPAFAKNGRERYGLHADTEQRYASCLSQAATPTIPAAARAYLDVAFFHPYDDGNARLAASCGGDVVRVWRRP
;
A
#
# COMPACT_ATOMS: atom_id res chain seq x y z
N MET A 1 -25.26 -7.50 8.48
CA MET A 1 -24.22 -8.56 8.56
C MET A 1 -23.07 -8.12 7.66
N ALA A 2 -21.95 -7.67 8.23
CA ALA A 2 -20.84 -7.15 7.43
C ALA A 2 -20.23 -8.30 6.60
N VAL A 3 -20.19 -8.13 5.29
CA VAL A 3 -19.46 -9.04 4.39
C VAL A 3 -18.01 -9.01 4.85
N ARG A 4 -17.53 -10.11 5.46
CA ARG A 4 -16.10 -10.34 5.67
C ARG A 4 -15.48 -10.42 4.28
N ASP A 5 -14.65 -9.43 3.93
CA ASP A 5 -13.91 -9.52 2.69
C ASP A 5 -12.86 -10.64 2.82
N GLY A 6 -12.54 -11.30 1.70
CA GLY A 6 -11.58 -12.40 1.69
C GLY A 6 -10.19 -11.99 2.21
N PHE A 7 -9.89 -10.68 2.20
CA PHE A 7 -8.67 -10.10 2.72
C PHE A 7 -8.60 -10.17 4.25
N THR A 8 -9.67 -9.82 4.98
CA THR A 8 -9.72 -9.94 6.44
C THR A 8 -9.57 -11.39 6.90
N ALA A 9 -10.17 -12.33 6.16
CA ALA A 9 -10.05 -13.75 6.42
C ALA A 9 -8.64 -14.30 6.14
N HIS A 10 -7.95 -13.81 5.10
CA HIS A 10 -6.56 -14.18 4.81
C HIS A 10 -5.56 -13.52 5.78
N ALA A 11 -5.81 -12.26 6.14
CA ALA A 11 -5.01 -11.49 7.08
C ALA A 11 -4.96 -12.11 8.47
N SER A 12 -5.95 -12.93 8.83
CA SER A 12 -6.05 -13.62 10.13
C SER A 12 -5.45 -15.03 10.13
N ILE A 13 -4.81 -15.45 9.03
CA ILE A 13 -4.13 -16.75 8.95
C ILE A 13 -2.68 -16.58 9.42
N GLY A 14 -2.39 -16.98 10.66
CA GLY A 14 -1.05 -17.00 11.26
C GLY A 14 -1.10 -16.90 12.79
N GLU A 15 0.00 -17.23 13.48
CA GLU A 15 0.09 -17.16 14.95
C GLU A 15 0.53 -15.77 15.46
N ASP A 16 1.06 -14.91 14.57
CA ASP A 16 1.56 -13.57 14.93
C ASP A 16 0.41 -12.57 15.04
N LEU A 17 -0.24 -12.53 16.20
CA LEU A 17 -1.39 -11.65 16.48
C LEU A 17 -1.04 -10.16 16.35
N GLN A 18 0.20 -9.77 16.67
CA GLN A 18 0.63 -8.39 16.53
C GLN A 18 0.64 -7.99 15.06
N ARG A 19 1.24 -8.80 14.19
CA ARG A 19 1.26 -8.54 12.75
C ARG A 19 -0.14 -8.49 12.15
N GLN A 20 -1.06 -9.34 12.62
CA GLN A 20 -2.46 -9.33 12.18
C GLN A 20 -3.17 -8.02 12.55
N ASN A 21 -3.01 -7.56 13.80
CA ASN A 21 -3.64 -6.32 14.26
C ASN A 21 -3.13 -5.09 13.49
N LEU A 22 -1.83 -5.05 13.19
CA LEU A 22 -1.25 -3.98 12.36
C LEU A 22 -1.83 -3.98 10.95
N LEU A 23 -2.00 -5.17 10.34
CA LEU A 23 -2.58 -5.32 9.01
C LEU A 23 -4.05 -4.88 8.96
N LEU A 24 -4.86 -5.32 9.93
CA LEU A 24 -6.27 -4.94 10.03
C LEU A 24 -6.44 -3.44 10.26
N SER A 25 -5.62 -2.85 11.14
CA SER A 25 -5.64 -1.42 11.42
C SER A 25 -5.26 -0.59 10.19
N ALA A 26 -4.21 -0.99 9.46
CA ALA A 26 -3.82 -0.33 8.21
C ALA A 26 -4.92 -0.44 7.15
N TYR A 27 -5.56 -1.61 7.04
CA TYR A 27 -6.63 -1.83 6.09
C TYR A 27 -7.89 -0.99 6.37
N GLU A 28 -8.30 -0.86 7.63
CA GLU A 28 -9.39 0.04 8.01
C GLU A 28 -9.06 1.50 7.67
N ASP A 29 -7.82 1.93 7.88
CA ASP A 29 -7.38 3.29 7.55
C ASP A 29 -7.35 3.54 6.03
N VAL A 30 -6.95 2.54 5.23
CA VAL A 30 -7.06 2.57 3.75
C VAL A 30 -8.52 2.79 3.35
N ARG A 31 -9.45 1.99 3.90
CA ARG A 31 -10.87 2.11 3.57
C ARG A 31 -11.46 3.45 3.98
N ARG A 32 -11.10 3.97 5.16
CA ARG A 32 -11.56 5.28 5.63
C ARG A 32 -11.05 6.40 4.73
N THR A 33 -9.76 6.38 4.38
CA THR A 33 -9.14 7.37 3.50
C THR A 33 -9.79 7.36 2.12
N ALA A 34 -9.99 6.16 1.55
CA ALA A 34 -10.69 5.99 0.28
C ALA A 34 -12.14 6.54 0.33
N ALA A 35 -12.89 6.27 1.40
CA ALA A 35 -14.27 6.73 1.54
C ALA A 35 -14.40 8.26 1.64
N THR A 36 -13.35 8.96 2.08
CA THR A 36 -13.34 10.44 2.11
C THR A 36 -13.03 11.08 0.75
N GLY A 37 -12.68 10.28 -0.28
CA GLY A 37 -12.21 10.81 -1.56
C GLY A 37 -10.87 11.54 -1.46
N ALA A 38 -10.11 11.32 -0.38
CA ALA A 38 -8.80 11.93 -0.20
C ALA A 38 -7.85 11.50 -1.33
N ALA A 39 -6.98 12.43 -1.73
CA ALA A 39 -5.96 12.16 -2.73
C ALA A 39 -5.02 11.03 -2.26
N LEU A 40 -4.65 10.14 -3.18
CA LEU A 40 -3.63 9.13 -2.94
C LEU A 40 -2.25 9.79 -3.14
N THR A 41 -1.51 10.00 -2.05
CA THR A 41 -0.21 10.68 -2.05
C THR A 41 0.89 9.83 -1.43
N SER A 42 2.15 10.24 -1.62
CA SER A 42 3.30 9.57 -1.00
C SER A 42 3.17 9.52 0.52
N GLU A 43 2.71 10.60 1.15
CA GLU A 43 2.52 10.71 2.59
C GLU A 43 1.49 9.71 3.12
N VAL A 44 0.39 9.51 2.37
CA VAL A 44 -0.63 8.50 2.71
C VAL A 44 -0.03 7.10 2.67
N THR A 45 0.74 6.78 1.62
CA THR A 45 1.38 5.47 1.51
C THR A 45 2.50 5.26 2.55
N ALA A 46 3.19 6.32 2.97
CA ALA A 46 4.21 6.29 4.01
C ALA A 46 3.58 6.01 5.38
N ARG A 47 2.42 6.62 5.66
CA ARG A 47 1.62 6.33 6.86
C ARG A 47 1.23 4.86 6.90
N TRP A 48 0.67 4.32 5.82
CA TRP A 48 0.28 2.91 5.75
C TRP A 48 1.48 1.96 5.89
N ASN A 49 2.64 2.30 5.31
CA ASN A 49 3.88 1.54 5.52
C ASN A 49 4.26 1.50 7.01
N GLY A 50 4.22 2.65 7.70
CA GLY A 50 4.49 2.74 9.13
C GLY A 50 3.53 1.87 9.95
N MET A 51 2.22 1.98 9.69
CA MET A 51 1.20 1.17 10.34
C MET A 51 1.45 -0.34 10.18
N LEU A 52 1.74 -0.80 8.96
CA LEU A 52 2.00 -2.21 8.66
C LEU A 52 3.27 -2.76 9.32
N ARG A 53 4.19 -1.87 9.70
CA ARG A 53 5.46 -2.21 10.36
C ARG A 53 5.41 -1.99 11.87
N GLY A 54 4.39 -1.31 12.39
CA GLY A 54 4.36 -0.86 13.78
C GLY A 54 5.43 0.19 14.08
N LEU A 55 5.79 1.01 13.09
CA LEU A 55 6.85 2.01 13.14
C LEU A 55 6.34 3.38 12.67
N PRO A 56 7.08 4.48 12.92
CA PRO A 56 6.79 5.76 12.30
C PRO A 56 6.76 5.66 10.75
N PRO A 57 6.06 6.58 10.06
CA PRO A 57 6.06 6.63 8.61
C PRO A 57 7.48 6.67 8.04
N ALA A 58 7.74 5.83 7.04
CA ALA A 58 9.05 5.76 6.41
C ALA A 58 9.27 6.94 5.45
N ALA A 59 10.49 7.46 5.40
CA ALA A 59 10.92 8.34 4.31
C ALA A 59 11.09 7.55 3.01
N PHE A 60 11.04 8.23 1.87
CA PHE A 60 11.38 7.64 0.59
C PHE A 60 12.85 7.19 0.60
N ARG A 61 13.13 6.00 0.05
CA ARG A 61 14.48 5.42 0.08
C ARG A 61 15.49 6.32 -0.62
N GLN A 62 16.70 6.37 -0.06
CA GLN A 62 17.83 7.13 -0.61
C GLN A 62 18.84 6.24 -1.35
N GLY A 63 18.59 4.93 -1.38
CA GLY A 63 19.44 3.93 -2.03
C GLY A 63 18.62 2.88 -2.79
N PRO A 64 19.29 1.89 -3.40
CA PRO A 64 18.60 0.76 -4.03
C PRO A 64 17.79 -0.04 -3.00
N ALA A 65 16.59 -0.47 -3.40
CA ALA A 65 15.81 -1.43 -2.62
C ALA A 65 16.09 -2.86 -3.08
N PHE A 66 15.90 -3.81 -2.17
CA PHE A 66 16.13 -5.22 -2.44
C PHE A 66 14.90 -6.06 -2.08
N ALA A 67 14.61 -7.06 -2.90
CA ALA A 67 13.54 -8.03 -2.64
C ALA A 67 14.04 -9.47 -2.78
N LYS A 68 13.21 -10.42 -2.33
CA LYS A 68 13.47 -11.87 -2.42
C LYS A 68 14.85 -12.28 -1.86
N ASN A 69 15.18 -11.78 -0.66
CA ASN A 69 16.47 -11.99 0.02
C ASN A 69 17.68 -11.51 -0.80
N GLY A 70 17.55 -10.32 -1.42
CA GLY A 70 18.63 -9.70 -2.19
C GLY A 70 18.74 -10.16 -3.64
N ARG A 71 17.91 -11.12 -4.09
CA ARG A 71 17.91 -11.62 -5.48
C ARG A 71 17.40 -10.59 -6.47
N GLU A 72 16.59 -9.65 -6.04
CA GLU A 72 16.10 -8.56 -6.87
C GLU A 72 16.58 -7.22 -6.32
N ARG A 73 17.09 -6.38 -7.22
CA ARG A 73 17.56 -5.02 -6.92
C ARG A 73 16.75 -4.02 -7.73
N TYR A 74 16.12 -3.08 -7.03
CA TYR A 74 15.38 -1.98 -7.60
C TYR A 74 16.25 -0.72 -7.52
N GLY A 75 16.70 -0.22 -8.68
CA GLY A 75 17.52 0.98 -8.78
C GLY A 75 16.81 2.23 -8.24
N LEU A 76 17.58 3.28 -7.93
CA LEU A 76 17.05 4.59 -7.58
C LEU A 76 17.57 5.61 -8.60
N HIS A 77 16.66 6.17 -9.39
CA HIS A 77 16.93 7.35 -10.21
C HIS A 77 16.54 8.62 -9.45
N ALA A 78 17.17 9.75 -9.76
CA ALA A 78 16.92 11.03 -9.09
C ALA A 78 15.44 11.47 -9.14
N ASP A 79 14.71 11.06 -10.18
CA ASP A 79 13.29 11.40 -10.39
C ASP A 79 12.32 10.29 -9.91
N THR A 80 12.80 9.22 -9.27
CA THR A 80 11.95 8.07 -8.89
C THR A 80 10.83 8.47 -7.95
N GLU A 81 11.12 9.32 -6.95
CA GLU A 81 10.12 9.80 -5.99
C GLU A 81 9.05 10.65 -6.67
N GLN A 82 9.47 11.55 -7.57
CA GLN A 82 8.56 12.39 -8.35
C GLN A 82 7.67 11.55 -9.28
N ARG A 83 8.25 10.54 -9.95
CA ARG A 83 7.49 9.59 -10.78
C ARG A 83 6.49 8.78 -9.96
N TYR A 84 6.90 8.31 -8.79
CA TYR A 84 6.02 7.59 -7.87
C TYR A 84 4.82 8.46 -7.46
N ALA A 85 5.08 9.69 -6.99
CA ALA A 85 4.03 10.63 -6.63
C ALA A 85 3.07 10.93 -7.80
N SER A 86 3.61 11.12 -9.01
CA SER A 86 2.80 11.32 -10.22
C SER A 86 1.95 10.09 -10.58
N CYS A 87 2.47 8.88 -10.38
CA CYS A 87 1.70 7.66 -10.63
C CYS A 87 0.57 7.51 -9.61
N LEU A 88 0.81 7.80 -8.33
CA LEU A 88 -0.22 7.78 -7.29
C LEU A 88 -1.36 8.76 -7.58
N SER A 89 -1.04 9.99 -8.01
CA SER A 89 -2.07 10.98 -8.35
C SER A 89 -2.91 10.55 -9.55
N GLN A 90 -2.30 9.88 -10.53
CA GLN A 90 -3.00 9.33 -11.69
C GLN A 90 -3.87 8.12 -11.31
N ALA A 91 -3.40 7.28 -10.39
CA ALA A 91 -4.13 6.11 -9.89
C ALA A 91 -5.46 6.47 -9.23
N ALA A 92 -5.58 7.68 -8.66
CA ALA A 92 -6.81 8.19 -8.08
C ALA A 92 -7.87 8.62 -9.13
N THR A 93 -7.56 8.53 -10.42
CA THR A 93 -8.51 8.83 -11.50
C THR A 93 -9.55 7.70 -11.63
N PRO A 94 -10.86 8.00 -11.72
CA PRO A 94 -11.93 7.00 -11.67
C PRO A 94 -11.95 5.97 -12.83
N THR A 95 -11.08 6.13 -13.83
CA THR A 95 -10.96 5.21 -14.97
C THR A 95 -10.15 3.94 -14.68
N ILE A 96 -9.34 3.91 -13.63
CA ILE A 96 -8.55 2.74 -13.22
C ILE A 96 -8.94 2.37 -11.78
N PRO A 97 -9.10 1.08 -11.43
CA PRO A 97 -9.29 0.70 -10.03
C PRO A 97 -8.07 1.16 -9.21
N ALA A 98 -8.20 2.26 -8.46
CA ALA A 98 -7.12 2.92 -7.73
C ALA A 98 -6.31 1.95 -6.86
N ALA A 99 -6.99 0.96 -6.28
CA ALA A 99 -6.42 -0.16 -5.54
C ALA A 99 -5.40 -1.00 -6.35
N ALA A 100 -5.77 -1.41 -7.56
CA ALA A 100 -4.93 -2.22 -8.43
C ALA A 100 -3.72 -1.40 -8.93
N ARG A 101 -3.91 -0.11 -9.19
CA ARG A 101 -2.82 0.75 -9.64
C ARG A 101 -1.85 1.11 -8.51
N ALA A 102 -2.35 1.42 -7.31
CA ALA A 102 -1.52 1.60 -6.12
C ALA A 102 -0.71 0.35 -5.77
N TYR A 103 -1.32 -0.84 -5.89
CA TYR A 103 -0.60 -2.12 -5.77
C TYR A 103 0.56 -2.21 -6.76
N LEU A 104 0.30 -1.92 -8.04
CA LEU A 104 1.30 -2.02 -9.10
C LEU A 104 2.40 -0.96 -8.94
N ASP A 105 2.06 0.26 -8.54
CA ASP A 105 3.04 1.33 -8.34
C ASP A 105 3.94 1.02 -7.13
N VAL A 106 3.41 0.55 -6.00
CA VAL A 106 4.23 0.12 -4.86
C VAL A 106 5.12 -1.08 -5.23
N ALA A 107 4.57 -2.07 -5.92
CA ALA A 107 5.31 -3.25 -6.36
C ALA A 107 6.39 -2.92 -7.39
N PHE A 108 6.19 -1.91 -8.23
CA PHE A 108 7.16 -1.49 -9.24
C PHE A 108 8.26 -0.61 -8.63
N PHE A 109 7.88 0.45 -7.91
CA PHE A 109 8.82 1.47 -7.44
C PHE A 109 9.62 1.03 -6.20
N HIS A 110 9.08 0.11 -5.39
CA HIS A 110 9.63 -0.24 -4.07
C HIS A 110 10.01 1.01 -3.27
N PRO A 111 9.05 1.89 -2.95
CA PRO A 111 9.33 3.25 -2.46
C PRO A 111 10.08 3.29 -1.11
N TYR A 112 9.99 2.23 -0.31
CA TYR A 112 10.58 2.16 1.03
C TYR A 112 11.69 1.12 1.11
N ASP A 113 12.55 1.19 2.12
CA ASP A 113 13.60 0.19 2.33
C ASP A 113 13.03 -1.18 2.75
N ASP A 114 11.88 -1.20 3.44
CA ASP A 114 11.18 -2.41 3.87
C ASP A 114 9.65 -2.22 3.84
N GLY A 115 8.91 -3.33 3.83
CA GLY A 115 7.47 -3.36 3.94
C GLY A 115 6.72 -3.15 2.62
N ASN A 116 7.41 -3.00 1.49
CA ASN A 116 6.77 -2.77 0.18
C ASN A 116 5.78 -3.88 -0.21
N ALA A 117 6.13 -5.15 0.03
CA ALA A 117 5.24 -6.27 -0.28
C ALA A 117 3.94 -6.25 0.56
N ARG A 118 4.06 -5.93 1.86
CA ARG A 118 2.91 -5.76 2.76
C ARG A 118 2.06 -4.57 2.34
N LEU A 119 2.70 -3.45 1.98
CA LEU A 119 2.03 -2.24 1.52
C LEU A 119 1.27 -2.50 0.22
N ALA A 120 1.91 -3.13 -0.77
CA ALA A 120 1.26 -3.50 -2.03
C ALA A 120 0.03 -4.37 -1.75
N ALA A 121 0.18 -5.44 -0.96
CA ALA A 121 -0.93 -6.33 -0.60
C ALA A 121 -2.10 -5.59 0.07
N SER A 122 -1.84 -4.59 0.93
CA SER A 122 -2.90 -3.78 1.54
C SER A 122 -3.68 -2.92 0.53
N CYS A 123 -3.04 -2.54 -0.59
CA CYS A 123 -3.71 -1.89 -1.71
C CYS A 123 -4.46 -2.89 -2.60
N GLY A 124 -3.98 -4.13 -2.71
CA GLY A 124 -4.53 -5.19 -3.55
C GLY A 124 -5.47 -6.13 -2.79
N GLY A 125 -6.75 -5.76 -2.69
CA GLY A 125 -7.82 -6.59 -2.13
C GLY A 125 -9.21 -6.10 -2.55
N ASP A 126 -10.27 -6.57 -1.90
CA ASP A 126 -11.69 -6.20 -2.10
C ASP A 126 -12.01 -4.68 -2.05
N VAL A 127 -11.00 -3.82 -1.87
CA VAL A 127 -11.00 -2.36 -2.15
C VAL A 127 -11.54 -2.04 -3.56
N VAL A 128 -11.43 -2.97 -4.52
CA VAL A 128 -12.09 -2.89 -5.84
C VAL A 128 -13.61 -2.71 -5.74
N ARG A 129 -14.24 -3.17 -4.65
CA ARG A 129 -15.70 -3.07 -4.43
C ARG A 129 -16.11 -1.78 -3.70
N VAL A 130 -15.19 -1.09 -3.01
CA VAL A 130 -15.46 0.18 -2.32
C VAL A 130 -15.30 1.39 -3.25
N TRP A 131 -14.46 1.27 -4.28
CA TRP A 131 -14.28 2.30 -5.33
C TRP A 131 -15.28 2.22 -6.49
N ARG A 132 -16.25 1.29 -6.42
CA ARG A 132 -17.39 1.22 -7.34
C ARG A 132 -18.68 1.34 -6.56
N ARG A 133 -19.16 2.56 -6.28
CA ARG A 133 -20.56 2.98 -6.47
C ARG A 133 -20.62 4.52 -6.55
N PRO A 134 -21.51 5.08 -7.38
CA PRO A 134 -21.78 6.52 -7.43
C PRO A 134 -22.31 7.05 -6.09
#